data_AF-A0A5N8YTE4-F1
#
_entry.id   AF-A0A5N8YTE4-F1
#
_cell.length_a   1.000
_cell.length_b   1.000
_cell.length_c   1.000
_cell.angle_alpha   90.00
_cell.angle_beta   90.00
_cell.angle_gamma   90.00
#
_symmetry.space_group_name_H-M   'P 1'
#
loop_
_entity.id
_entity.type
_entity.pdbx_description
1 polymer ?
#
loop_
_entity_poly.entity_id
_entity_poly.type
_entity_poly.pdbx_seq_one_letter_code
_entity_poly.pdbx_strand_id
1 'polypeptide(L)'
;MTGFLIFGHLMYSWLFRRTPHKEAILVESRIKPQRLIDSLATLGRIGETPQGMMRLAFSPADLAGRKYVTDLMKSGGMTIRIDSAGNLIGLKTGDNPALPSIAIGSHTDTVPNGGKYDGSLGVLAAIECINTMKDLSITTRHNLEIIDFTNEEGTGYGRWLYGSRAMTGLLEDGDLSAIDENGIPIGSRLQDVGGDVRRIHESERQPNDFAAYLELHIEQGPVLHSSGIPIGKVTGITGRIALEITIRGFANHAGTTPMSGRRDALLSAAKIIQAVNTIATDEEICRVGTVGIARISPGADNVIPGRATLSVEFRDENIKPMLDAEIRITQLCQQEARMSKVEITISRIGITKPSPMDSNIQKIIDEAAHNQQLETRSLPSGAGHDAQSMSTLTPSGMIFVPSIDGISHSPNEYSSPESCAIGANVLLSTLLTIDRQF
;
A
#
# COMPACT_ATOMS: atom_id res chain seq x y z
N MET A 1 -65.14 -38.02 36.20
CA MET A 1 -65.40 -37.85 34.76
C MET A 1 -65.23 -36.39 34.43
N THR A 2 -64.45 -36.12 33.37
CA THR A 2 -64.41 -34.90 32.51
C THR A 2 -64.12 -33.56 33.19
N GLY A 3 -63.08 -32.78 32.86
CA GLY A 3 -62.16 -32.79 31.72
C GLY A 3 -62.20 -31.44 30.97
N PHE A 4 -60.99 -30.89 30.71
CA PHE A 4 -60.63 -29.86 29.71
C PHE A 4 -61.05 -28.38 29.93
N LEU A 5 -60.36 -27.32 29.49
CA LEU A 5 -58.99 -26.93 29.06
C LEU A 5 -59.19 -25.66 28.20
N ILE A 6 -58.64 -24.49 28.54
CA ILE A 6 -58.28 -23.37 27.61
C ILE A 6 -57.19 -22.52 28.33
N PHE A 7 -55.88 -22.73 28.08
CA PHE A 7 -54.97 -21.94 27.21
C PHE A 7 -55.10 -20.40 27.37
N GLY A 8 -54.09 -19.61 27.74
CA GLY A 8 -52.71 -19.60 27.27
C GLY A 8 -52.46 -18.32 26.46
N HIS A 9 -52.12 -17.22 27.13
CA HIS A 9 -51.61 -15.99 26.50
C HIS A 9 -50.56 -15.34 27.40
N LEU A 10 -49.29 -15.69 27.18
CA LEU A 10 -48.11 -14.95 27.63
C LEU A 10 -46.89 -15.55 26.89
N MET A 11 -46.80 -15.26 25.59
CA MET A 11 -45.57 -15.38 24.82
C MET A 11 -45.29 -14.00 24.24
N TYR A 12 -44.14 -13.42 24.63
CA TYR A 12 -43.28 -12.48 23.91
C TYR A 12 -42.56 -11.57 24.91
N SER A 13 -41.47 -12.08 25.49
CA SER A 13 -40.35 -11.24 25.96
C SER A 13 -39.13 -12.13 26.15
N TRP A 14 -38.60 -12.66 25.05
CA TRP A 14 -37.31 -13.35 25.05
C TRP A 14 -36.62 -13.22 23.69
N LEU A 15 -36.45 -12.00 23.20
CA LEU A 15 -35.48 -11.69 22.15
C LEU A 15 -34.93 -10.28 22.40
N PHE A 16 -33.61 -10.15 22.31
CA PHE A 16 -32.78 -8.97 22.58
C PHE A 16 -32.44 -8.65 24.05
N ARG A 17 -31.71 -9.57 24.69
CA ARG A 17 -30.62 -9.13 25.59
C ARG A 17 -29.30 -9.19 24.80
N ARG A 18 -28.89 -8.07 24.18
CA ARG A 18 -27.47 -7.85 23.86
C ARG A 18 -26.71 -8.02 25.19
N THR A 19 -25.73 -8.92 25.22
CA THR A 19 -24.98 -9.21 26.45
C THR A 19 -23.96 -8.08 26.69
N PRO A 20 -24.11 -7.27 27.76
CA PRO A 20 -23.25 -6.10 28.01
C PRO A 20 -21.76 -6.46 28.13
N HIS A 21 -21.46 -7.70 28.53
CA HIS A 21 -20.10 -8.19 28.73
C HIS A 21 -19.26 -8.27 27.45
N LYS A 22 -19.87 -8.44 26.27
CA LYS A 22 -19.15 -8.63 25.00
C LYS A 22 -18.84 -7.34 24.24
N GLU A 23 -19.68 -6.31 24.43
CA GLU A 23 -19.39 -4.94 23.98
C GLU A 23 -18.29 -4.32 24.87
N ALA A 24 -18.28 -4.60 26.18
CA ALA A 24 -17.23 -4.15 27.10
C ALA A 24 -15.81 -4.67 26.72
N ILE A 25 -15.68 -5.92 26.28
CA ILE A 25 -14.38 -6.49 25.85
C ILE A 25 -13.77 -5.72 24.67
N LEU A 26 -14.58 -5.22 23.72
CA LEU A 26 -14.07 -4.44 22.58
C LEU A 26 -13.57 -3.05 23.01
N VAL A 27 -14.21 -2.45 24.01
CA VAL A 27 -13.85 -1.11 24.51
C VAL A 27 -12.60 -1.16 25.40
N GLU A 28 -12.36 -2.28 26.08
CA GLU A 28 -11.24 -2.46 27.03
C GLU A 28 -10.00 -3.16 26.44
N SER A 29 -10.08 -3.75 25.24
CA SER A 29 -8.93 -4.42 24.61
C SER A 29 -7.93 -3.40 24.06
N ARG A 30 -6.91 -3.06 24.86
CA ARG A 30 -5.84 -2.15 24.49
C ARG A 30 -4.52 -2.90 24.28
N ILE A 31 -3.82 -2.54 23.21
CA ILE A 31 -2.45 -3.02 22.98
C ILE A 31 -1.50 -2.52 24.07
N LYS A 32 -0.31 -3.12 24.20
CA LYS A 32 0.77 -2.61 25.06
C LYS A 32 1.73 -1.75 24.21
N PRO A 33 1.63 -0.41 24.24
CA PRO A 33 2.36 0.45 23.31
C PRO A 33 3.86 0.22 23.34
N GLN A 34 4.44 0.12 24.55
CA GLN A 34 5.89 -0.04 24.69
C GLN A 34 6.42 -1.31 24.00
N ARG A 35 5.67 -2.42 24.01
CA ARG A 35 6.08 -3.67 23.36
C ARG A 35 6.15 -3.51 21.84
N LEU A 36 5.18 -2.80 21.24
CA LEU A 36 5.20 -2.47 19.81
C LEU A 36 6.39 -1.55 19.48
N ILE A 37 6.58 -0.49 20.26
CA ILE A 37 7.64 0.50 20.01
C ILE A 37 9.03 -0.11 20.17
N ASP A 38 9.24 -0.95 21.19
CA ASP A 38 10.50 -1.68 21.38
C ASP A 38 10.77 -2.66 20.23
N SER A 39 9.71 -3.28 19.68
CA SER A 39 9.82 -4.18 18.53
C SER A 39 10.20 -3.41 17.27
N LEU A 40 9.56 -2.26 17.02
CA LEU A 40 9.89 -1.36 15.91
C LEU A 40 11.32 -0.83 16.02
N ALA A 41 11.74 -0.42 17.22
CA ALA A 41 13.10 0.06 17.46
C ALA A 41 14.14 -1.06 17.28
N THR A 42 13.80 -2.30 17.65
CA THR A 42 14.71 -3.44 17.48
C THR A 42 14.84 -3.84 16.02
N LEU A 43 13.72 -3.98 15.30
CA LEU A 43 13.74 -4.24 13.85
C LEU A 43 14.42 -3.09 13.09
N GLY A 44 14.18 -1.84 13.50
CA GLY A 44 14.78 -0.64 12.91
C GLY A 44 16.31 -0.57 12.99
N ARG A 45 16.92 -1.27 13.96
CA ARG A 45 18.39 -1.41 14.05
C ARG A 45 18.95 -2.46 13.09
N ILE A 46 18.11 -3.38 12.60
CA ILE A 46 18.52 -4.41 11.65
C ILE A 46 18.54 -3.79 10.25
N GLY A 47 19.75 -3.56 9.72
CA GLY A 47 19.98 -2.84 8.47
C GLY A 47 20.32 -1.36 8.68
N GLU A 48 20.52 -0.89 9.91
CA GLU A 48 20.93 0.49 10.17
C GLU A 48 22.30 0.81 9.57
N THR A 49 22.39 1.94 8.87
CA THR A 49 23.63 2.49 8.31
C THR A 49 23.75 3.97 8.68
N PRO A 50 24.93 4.59 8.54
CA PRO A 50 25.07 6.04 8.75
C PRO A 50 24.21 6.90 7.82
N GLN A 51 23.72 6.33 6.71
CA GLN A 51 22.89 7.02 5.71
C GLN A 51 21.39 6.79 5.92
N GLY A 52 20.99 5.92 6.85
CA GLY A 52 19.60 5.48 7.04
C GLY A 52 19.49 3.97 7.18
N MET A 53 18.28 3.47 7.39
CA MET A 53 18.05 2.04 7.47
C MET A 53 17.95 1.44 6.06
N MET A 54 18.57 0.29 5.85
CA MET A 54 18.56 -0.42 4.58
C MET A 54 18.39 -1.92 4.84
N ARG A 55 17.14 -2.38 4.70
CA ARG A 55 16.78 -3.79 4.79
C ARG A 55 16.18 -4.23 3.46
N LEU A 56 16.99 -4.20 2.40
CA LEU A 56 16.54 -4.57 1.06
C LEU A 56 16.14 -6.04 1.01
N ALA A 57 15.10 -6.38 0.25
CA ALA A 57 14.66 -7.76 0.10
C ALA A 57 15.82 -8.70 -0.28
N PHE A 58 15.86 -9.87 0.35
CA PHE A 58 16.87 -10.92 0.20
C PHE A 58 18.29 -10.55 0.67
N SER A 59 18.51 -9.34 1.18
CA SER A 59 19.79 -8.96 1.78
C SER A 59 20.02 -9.71 3.10
N PRO A 60 21.26 -9.77 3.60
CA PRO A 60 21.54 -10.29 4.94
C PRO A 60 20.74 -9.60 6.05
N ALA A 61 20.43 -8.30 5.88
CA ALA A 61 19.60 -7.55 6.82
C ALA A 61 18.13 -8.00 6.76
N ASP A 62 17.59 -8.29 5.57
CA ASP A 62 16.23 -8.84 5.41
C ASP A 62 16.12 -10.22 6.05
N LEU A 63 17.07 -11.12 5.78
CA LEU A 63 17.12 -12.43 6.43
C LEU A 63 17.16 -12.33 7.97
N ALA A 64 17.94 -11.39 8.51
CA ALA A 64 17.99 -11.12 9.95
C ALA A 64 16.66 -10.53 10.48
N GLY A 65 16.03 -9.62 9.73
CA GLY A 65 14.74 -9.02 10.07
C GLY A 65 13.61 -10.06 10.08
N ARG A 66 13.50 -10.87 9.02
CA ARG A 66 12.57 -12.00 8.93
C ARG A 66 12.76 -13.01 10.05
N LYS A 67 14.01 -13.29 10.44
CA LYS A 67 14.29 -14.14 11.61
C LYS A 67 13.74 -13.51 12.89
N TYR A 68 13.96 -12.21 13.10
CA TYR A 68 13.44 -11.49 14.27
C TYR A 68 11.90 -11.52 14.30
N VAL A 69 11.25 -11.23 13.18
CA VAL A 69 9.78 -11.32 13.03
C VAL A 69 9.27 -12.74 13.29
N THR A 70 9.94 -13.76 12.75
CA THR A 70 9.63 -15.18 13.00
C THR A 70 9.67 -15.52 14.49
N ASP A 71 10.68 -15.04 15.21
CA ASP A 71 10.85 -15.30 16.65
C ASP A 71 9.76 -14.59 17.48
N LEU A 72 9.37 -13.38 17.10
CA LEU A 72 8.23 -12.67 17.69
C LEU A 72 6.92 -13.43 17.44
N MET A 73 6.67 -13.88 16.21
CA MET A 73 5.47 -14.64 15.88
C MET A 73 5.37 -15.93 16.69
N LYS A 74 6.47 -16.69 16.80
CA LYS A 74 6.54 -17.91 17.63
C LYS A 74 6.26 -17.63 19.11
N SER A 75 6.82 -16.54 19.64
CA SER A 75 6.59 -16.10 21.02
C SER A 75 5.14 -15.69 21.28
N GLY A 76 4.46 -15.15 20.26
CA GLY A 76 3.01 -14.93 20.24
C GLY A 76 2.16 -16.20 20.19
N GLY A 77 2.78 -17.38 20.02
CA GLY A 77 2.07 -18.66 19.94
C GLY A 77 1.55 -18.99 18.55
N MET A 78 2.10 -18.37 17.50
CA MET A 78 1.75 -18.68 16.11
C MET A 78 2.58 -19.86 15.57
N THR A 79 1.98 -20.62 14.66
CA THR A 79 2.68 -21.61 13.84
C THR A 79 3.22 -20.92 12.59
N ILE A 80 4.48 -21.16 12.24
CA ILE A 80 5.13 -20.46 11.13
C ILE A 80 5.11 -21.31 9.86
N ARG A 81 4.81 -20.68 8.73
CA ARG A 81 4.97 -21.22 7.38
C ARG A 81 5.61 -20.17 6.48
N ILE A 82 6.39 -20.62 5.51
CA ILE A 82 6.85 -19.81 4.39
C ILE A 82 6.26 -20.41 3.13
N ASP A 83 5.61 -19.61 2.30
CA ASP A 83 5.06 -20.08 1.01
C ASP A 83 6.13 -20.11 -0.10
N SER A 84 5.78 -20.58 -1.29
CA SER A 84 6.73 -20.65 -2.41
C SER A 84 7.15 -19.28 -2.95
N ALA A 85 6.44 -18.20 -2.61
CA ALA A 85 6.83 -16.82 -2.89
C ALA A 85 7.69 -16.21 -1.78
N GLY A 86 8.06 -16.99 -0.76
CA GLY A 86 8.86 -16.52 0.36
C GLY A 86 8.10 -15.71 1.39
N ASN A 87 6.77 -15.54 1.27
CA ASN A 87 5.98 -14.81 2.27
C ASN A 87 6.09 -15.51 3.62
N LEU A 88 6.42 -14.76 4.66
CA LEU A 88 6.50 -15.28 6.03
C LEU A 88 5.13 -15.16 6.68
N ILE A 89 4.55 -16.30 7.07
CA ILE A 89 3.17 -16.39 7.56
C ILE A 89 3.15 -16.98 8.96
N GLY A 90 2.63 -16.20 9.92
CA GLY A 90 2.32 -16.63 11.27
C GLY A 90 0.83 -16.96 11.43
N LEU A 91 0.49 -18.23 11.63
CA LEU A 91 -0.87 -18.71 11.83
C LEU A 91 -1.22 -18.79 13.32
N LYS A 92 -2.23 -18.05 13.75
CA LYS A 92 -2.93 -18.25 15.04
C LYS A 92 -4.26 -18.94 14.78
N THR A 93 -4.39 -20.18 15.25
CA THR A 93 -5.63 -20.96 15.10
C THR A 93 -6.78 -20.33 15.89
N GLY A 94 -7.94 -20.23 15.22
CA GLY A 94 -9.22 -19.84 15.82
C GLY A 94 -10.03 -21.04 16.28
N ASP A 95 -11.21 -20.78 16.85
CA ASP A 95 -12.09 -21.80 17.42
C ASP A 95 -12.91 -22.55 16.36
N ASN A 96 -12.99 -22.02 15.13
CA ASN A 96 -13.67 -22.68 14.01
C ASN A 96 -12.75 -22.78 12.77
N PRO A 97 -12.12 -23.94 12.53
CA PRO A 97 -11.20 -24.11 11.41
C PRO A 97 -11.88 -24.16 10.04
N ALA A 98 -13.23 -24.22 9.98
CA ALA A 98 -13.97 -24.21 8.73
C ALA A 98 -14.22 -22.79 8.18
N LEU A 99 -13.97 -21.74 8.97
CA LEU A 99 -14.08 -20.36 8.50
C LEU A 99 -12.81 -19.95 7.73
N PRO A 100 -12.95 -19.11 6.69
CA PRO A 100 -11.81 -18.49 6.02
C PRO A 100 -10.90 -17.74 7.02
N SER A 101 -9.61 -17.60 6.74
CA SER A 101 -8.72 -16.86 7.64
C SER A 101 -8.98 -15.34 7.55
N ILE A 102 -8.69 -14.60 8.62
CA ILE A 102 -8.50 -13.15 8.53
C ILE A 102 -7.00 -12.91 8.38
N ALA A 103 -6.60 -12.33 7.24
CA ALA A 103 -5.22 -11.97 6.97
C ALA A 103 -4.93 -10.56 7.47
N ILE A 104 -3.76 -10.38 8.07
CA ILE A 104 -3.28 -9.07 8.53
C ILE A 104 -1.80 -8.99 8.20
N GLY A 105 -1.37 -7.96 7.50
CA GLY A 105 0.01 -7.92 7.05
C GLY A 105 0.44 -6.59 6.50
N SER A 106 1.68 -6.61 6.05
CA SER A 106 2.36 -5.60 5.24
C SER A 106 3.73 -6.22 4.89
N HIS A 107 4.79 -5.43 4.83
CA HIS A 107 6.15 -5.88 4.50
C HIS A 107 7.16 -5.47 5.56
N THR A 108 8.34 -6.09 5.56
CA THR A 108 9.49 -5.62 6.33
C THR A 108 10.71 -5.31 5.49
N ASP A 109 10.73 -5.59 4.19
CA ASP A 109 11.77 -5.03 3.32
C ASP A 109 11.59 -3.52 3.14
N THR A 110 12.68 -2.81 2.83
CA THR A 110 12.66 -1.35 2.68
C THR A 110 13.37 -0.90 1.41
N VAL A 111 13.13 0.35 1.00
CA VAL A 111 14.04 1.08 0.10
C VAL A 111 15.45 1.30 0.70
N PRO A 112 16.45 1.69 -0.12
CA PRO A 112 17.74 2.14 0.36
C PRO A 112 17.61 3.42 1.18
N ASN A 113 18.22 3.46 2.36
CA ASN A 113 18.16 4.61 3.28
C ASN A 113 16.72 4.98 3.68
N GLY A 114 15.85 3.98 3.81
CA GLY A 114 14.48 4.14 4.26
C GLY A 114 14.34 4.40 5.77
N GLY A 115 13.08 4.54 6.18
CA GLY A 115 12.68 4.68 7.56
C GLY A 115 12.31 3.36 8.22
N LYS A 116 12.14 3.37 9.55
CA LYS A 116 11.84 2.16 10.33
C LYS A 116 10.35 1.80 10.41
N TYR A 117 9.47 2.60 9.82
CA TYR A 117 8.01 2.46 10.00
C TYR A 117 7.32 1.92 8.75
N ASP A 118 7.79 2.31 7.56
CA ASP A 118 7.32 1.82 6.27
C ASP A 118 7.28 0.28 6.23
N GLY A 119 6.10 -0.28 5.95
CA GLY A 119 5.73 -1.69 6.08
C GLY A 119 5.78 -2.26 7.51
N SER A 120 6.91 -2.07 8.19
CA SER A 120 7.26 -2.67 9.48
C SER A 120 6.23 -2.38 10.57
N LEU A 121 5.59 -1.20 10.53
CA LEU A 121 4.49 -0.85 11.43
C LEU A 121 3.33 -1.84 11.30
N GLY A 122 2.93 -2.20 10.08
CA GLY A 122 1.81 -3.10 9.83
C GLY A 122 2.06 -4.49 10.39
N VAL A 123 3.20 -5.09 10.04
CA VAL A 123 3.59 -6.44 10.50
C VAL A 123 3.72 -6.48 12.02
N LEU A 124 4.42 -5.52 12.63
CA LEU A 124 4.64 -5.54 14.08
C LEU A 124 3.39 -5.16 14.88
N ALA A 125 2.52 -4.30 14.37
CA ALA A 125 1.22 -4.02 14.99
C ALA A 125 0.29 -5.23 14.94
N ALA A 126 0.32 -5.99 13.85
CA ALA A 126 -0.44 -7.22 13.72
C ALA A 126 0.02 -8.29 14.73
N ILE A 127 1.34 -8.45 14.90
CA ILE A 127 1.91 -9.31 15.96
C ILE A 127 1.52 -8.80 17.36
N GLU A 128 1.54 -7.48 17.59
CA GLU A 128 1.11 -6.90 18.87
C GLU A 128 -0.37 -7.16 19.16
N CYS A 129 -1.24 -7.16 18.14
CA CYS A 129 -2.63 -7.56 18.28
C CYS A 129 -2.72 -9.01 18.79
N ILE A 130 -1.96 -9.94 18.20
CA ILE A 130 -1.91 -11.34 18.67
C ILE A 130 -1.41 -11.43 20.11
N ASN A 131 -0.33 -10.73 20.45
CA ASN A 131 0.21 -10.73 21.81
C ASN A 131 -0.78 -10.15 22.84
N THR A 132 -1.53 -9.13 22.44
CA THR A 132 -2.57 -8.52 23.29
C THR A 132 -3.73 -9.49 23.51
N MET A 133 -4.21 -10.14 22.46
CA MET A 133 -5.24 -11.17 22.60
C MET A 133 -4.78 -12.32 23.48
N LYS A 134 -3.51 -12.75 23.37
CA LYS A 134 -2.92 -13.74 24.25
C LYS A 134 -2.89 -13.27 25.71
N ASP A 135 -2.43 -12.05 25.97
CA ASP A 135 -2.38 -11.47 27.32
C ASP A 135 -3.78 -11.38 27.97
N LEU A 136 -4.80 -11.07 27.16
CA LEU A 136 -6.20 -10.93 27.60
C LEU A 136 -7.00 -12.23 27.51
N SER A 137 -6.38 -13.35 27.10
CA SER A 137 -7.05 -14.64 26.87
C SER A 137 -8.25 -14.55 25.92
N ILE A 138 -8.15 -13.71 24.89
CA ILE A 138 -9.15 -13.57 23.83
C ILE A 138 -8.90 -14.63 22.76
N THR A 139 -9.95 -15.36 22.40
CA THR A 139 -9.98 -16.26 21.23
C THR A 139 -10.80 -15.65 20.10
N THR A 140 -10.51 -16.07 18.87
CA THR A 140 -11.21 -15.66 17.65
C THR A 140 -11.93 -16.85 17.04
N ARG A 141 -13.02 -16.60 16.30
CA ARG A 141 -13.70 -17.65 15.54
C ARG A 141 -12.86 -18.08 14.34
N HIS A 142 -12.32 -17.10 13.61
CA HIS A 142 -11.50 -17.31 12.43
C HIS A 142 -10.05 -17.60 12.82
N ASN A 143 -9.37 -18.33 11.94
CA ASN A 143 -7.91 -18.35 11.93
C ASN A 143 -7.39 -16.95 11.61
N LEU A 144 -6.27 -16.56 12.22
CA LEU A 144 -5.59 -15.31 11.92
C LEU A 144 -4.26 -15.62 11.25
N GLU A 145 -4.02 -15.05 10.08
CA GLU A 145 -2.76 -15.18 9.33
C GLU A 145 -2.05 -13.83 9.34
N ILE A 146 -0.93 -13.74 10.07
CA ILE A 146 -0.06 -12.57 10.07
C ILE A 146 0.98 -12.74 8.97
N ILE A 147 1.02 -11.81 8.01
CA ILE A 147 1.83 -11.95 6.80
C ILE A 147 2.85 -10.83 6.72
N ASP A 148 4.11 -11.22 6.55
CA ASP A 148 5.21 -10.35 6.11
C ASP A 148 5.49 -10.71 4.64
N PHE A 149 5.00 -9.85 3.74
CA PHE A 149 5.09 -10.05 2.30
C PHE A 149 6.52 -9.85 1.80
N THR A 150 6.86 -10.60 0.77
CA THR A 150 8.22 -10.56 0.20
C THR A 150 8.36 -9.50 -0.87
N ASN A 151 9.35 -8.62 -0.71
CA ASN A 151 9.79 -7.69 -1.74
C ASN A 151 8.63 -6.80 -2.23
N GLU A 152 8.03 -6.10 -1.27
CA GLU A 152 6.98 -5.11 -1.53
C GLU A 152 7.57 -3.93 -2.30
N GLU A 153 8.71 -3.43 -1.84
CA GLU A 153 9.33 -2.20 -2.37
C GLU A 153 9.89 -2.39 -3.78
N GLY A 154 10.18 -3.65 -4.13
CA GLY A 154 10.72 -4.03 -5.43
C GLY A 154 12.13 -3.52 -5.70
N THR A 155 12.83 -3.04 -4.67
CA THR A 155 14.18 -2.48 -4.80
C THR A 155 15.14 -3.52 -5.36
N GLY A 156 15.93 -3.12 -6.37
CA GLY A 156 16.92 -3.97 -7.03
C GLY A 156 16.38 -4.72 -8.25
N TYR A 157 15.11 -5.16 -8.22
CA TYR A 157 14.49 -5.93 -9.32
C TYR A 157 13.53 -5.11 -10.18
N GLY A 158 13.05 -3.96 -9.69
CA GLY A 158 12.00 -3.18 -10.34
C GLY A 158 10.66 -3.90 -10.40
N ARG A 159 10.45 -4.88 -9.51
CA ARG A 159 9.25 -5.71 -9.37
C ARG A 159 8.71 -5.55 -7.95
N TRP A 160 7.78 -4.63 -7.76
CA TRP A 160 7.12 -4.37 -6.48
C TRP A 160 6.04 -5.41 -6.17
N LEU A 161 5.61 -5.45 -4.91
CA LEU A 161 4.52 -6.27 -4.40
C LEU A 161 4.69 -7.76 -4.75
N TYR A 162 5.93 -8.26 -4.82
CA TYR A 162 6.19 -9.58 -5.43
C TYR A 162 5.45 -10.68 -4.67
N GLY A 163 5.58 -10.68 -3.34
CA GLY A 163 4.97 -11.66 -2.45
C GLY A 163 3.44 -11.65 -2.48
N SER A 164 2.82 -10.46 -2.39
CA SER A 164 1.36 -10.34 -2.44
C SER A 164 0.79 -10.61 -3.82
N ARG A 165 1.46 -10.18 -4.90
CA ARG A 165 1.08 -10.54 -6.28
C ARG A 165 1.22 -12.03 -6.55
N ALA A 166 2.23 -12.70 -5.98
CA ALA A 166 2.33 -14.15 -6.08
C ALA A 166 1.18 -14.86 -5.35
N MET A 167 0.82 -14.36 -4.16
CA MET A 167 -0.31 -14.90 -3.38
C MET A 167 -1.66 -14.71 -4.09
N THR A 168 -1.83 -13.66 -4.89
CA THR A 168 -3.08 -13.38 -5.61
C THR A 168 -3.07 -13.76 -7.09
N GLY A 169 -2.02 -14.45 -7.57
CA GLY A 169 -1.92 -14.90 -8.96
C GLY A 169 -1.73 -13.78 -9.99
N LEU A 170 -1.12 -12.65 -9.58
CA LEU A 170 -0.90 -11.45 -10.40
C LEU A 170 0.55 -11.29 -10.89
N LEU A 171 1.43 -12.27 -10.66
CA LEU A 171 2.78 -12.26 -11.25
C LEU A 171 2.71 -12.53 -12.75
N GLU A 172 3.57 -11.84 -13.50
CA GLU A 172 3.77 -11.99 -14.94
C GLU A 172 5.14 -12.64 -15.22
N ASP A 173 5.37 -13.13 -16.45
CA ASP A 173 6.63 -13.77 -16.84
C ASP A 173 7.86 -12.85 -16.59
N GLY A 174 7.67 -11.54 -16.75
CA GLY A 174 8.69 -10.53 -16.50
C GLY A 174 9.04 -10.35 -15.01
N ASP A 175 8.17 -10.76 -14.10
CA ASP A 175 8.46 -10.78 -12.66
C ASP A 175 9.33 -11.98 -12.30
N LEU A 176 8.98 -13.17 -12.84
CA LEU A 176 9.67 -14.43 -12.55
C LEU A 176 11.11 -14.47 -13.10
N SER A 177 11.36 -13.73 -14.18
CA SER A 177 12.64 -13.64 -14.87
C SER A 177 13.47 -12.39 -14.48
N ALA A 178 13.01 -11.62 -13.49
CA ALA A 178 13.70 -10.41 -13.08
C ALA A 178 15.12 -10.69 -12.58
N ILE A 179 16.04 -9.79 -12.93
CA ILE A 179 17.44 -9.81 -12.51
C ILE A 179 17.77 -8.52 -11.76
N ASP A 180 18.61 -8.61 -10.74
CA ASP A 180 19.13 -7.44 -10.05
C ASP A 180 20.24 -6.74 -10.85
N GLU A 181 20.75 -5.63 -10.31
CA GLU A 181 21.87 -4.87 -10.88
C GLU A 181 23.18 -5.67 -11.03
N ASN A 182 23.33 -6.79 -10.30
CA ASN A 182 24.47 -7.70 -10.37
C ASN A 182 24.22 -8.88 -11.33
N GLY A 183 23.06 -8.90 -12.01
CA GLY A 183 22.66 -9.97 -12.92
C GLY A 183 22.19 -11.24 -12.21
N ILE A 184 21.87 -11.17 -10.92
CA ILE A 184 21.37 -12.32 -10.15
C ILE A 184 19.85 -12.43 -10.34
N PRO A 185 19.32 -13.59 -10.77
CA PRO A 185 17.88 -13.78 -10.91
C PRO A 185 17.15 -13.80 -9.56
N ILE A 186 15.95 -13.22 -9.51
CA ILE A 186 15.11 -13.20 -8.31
C ILE A 186 14.82 -14.61 -7.78
N GLY A 187 14.66 -15.59 -8.68
CA GLY A 187 14.43 -16.98 -8.33
C GLY A 187 15.56 -17.62 -7.50
N SER A 188 16.81 -17.14 -7.64
CA SER A 188 17.93 -17.57 -6.80
C SER A 188 17.82 -16.99 -5.39
N ARG A 189 17.42 -15.72 -5.28
CA ARG A 189 17.24 -15.04 -3.99
C ARG A 189 16.02 -15.50 -3.22
N LEU A 190 14.98 -15.93 -3.92
CA LEU A 190 13.78 -16.48 -3.29
C LEU A 190 14.09 -17.71 -2.43
N GLN A 191 15.10 -18.49 -2.81
CA GLN A 191 15.57 -19.64 -2.03
C GLN A 191 16.19 -19.23 -0.69
N ASP A 192 16.85 -18.06 -0.63
CA ASP A 192 17.46 -17.54 0.60
C ASP A 192 16.42 -17.26 1.69
N VAL A 193 15.19 -16.89 1.27
CA VAL A 193 14.05 -16.65 2.17
C VAL A 193 13.11 -17.86 2.30
N GLY A 194 13.46 -19.01 1.70
CA GLY A 194 12.70 -20.27 1.81
C GLY A 194 11.62 -20.48 0.75
N GLY A 195 11.50 -19.59 -0.23
CA GLY A 195 10.61 -19.76 -1.39
C GLY A 195 11.26 -20.54 -2.55
N ASP A 196 10.48 -20.80 -3.60
CA ASP A 196 10.93 -21.50 -4.81
C ASP A 196 10.11 -21.03 -6.03
N VAL A 197 10.77 -20.30 -6.93
CA VAL A 197 10.12 -19.73 -8.13
C VAL A 197 9.52 -20.81 -9.03
N ARG A 198 10.05 -22.04 -9.02
CA ARG A 198 9.52 -23.15 -9.83
C ARG A 198 8.17 -23.66 -9.32
N ARG A 199 7.87 -23.35 -8.07
CA ARG A 199 6.63 -23.71 -7.37
C ARG A 199 5.81 -22.46 -7.05
N ILE A 200 6.03 -21.35 -7.74
CA ILE A 200 5.38 -20.07 -7.40
C ILE A 200 3.85 -20.17 -7.37
N HIS A 201 3.25 -20.96 -8.26
CA HIS A 201 1.80 -21.22 -8.26
C HIS A 201 1.27 -21.85 -6.95
N GLU A 202 2.12 -22.49 -6.13
CA GLU A 202 1.75 -23.04 -4.82
C GLU A 202 1.53 -21.95 -3.75
N SER A 203 1.94 -20.69 -3.98
CA SER A 203 1.66 -19.57 -3.08
C SER A 203 0.27 -18.98 -3.30
N GLU A 204 -0.33 -19.26 -4.46
CA GLU A 204 -1.64 -18.70 -4.83
C GLU A 204 -2.72 -19.15 -3.84
N ARG A 205 -3.51 -18.17 -3.39
CA ARG A 205 -4.67 -18.37 -2.52
C ARG A 205 -5.94 -18.17 -3.30
N GLN A 206 -7.02 -18.80 -2.84
CA GLN A 206 -8.34 -18.70 -3.44
C GLN A 206 -9.19 -17.63 -2.73
N PRO A 207 -10.17 -16.99 -3.39
CA PRO A 207 -10.99 -15.94 -2.76
C PRO A 207 -11.64 -16.34 -1.43
N ASN A 208 -12.00 -17.62 -1.27
CA ASN A 208 -12.63 -18.13 -0.05
C ASN A 208 -11.63 -18.60 1.02
N ASP A 209 -10.33 -18.46 0.79
CA ASP A 209 -9.31 -18.74 1.81
C ASP A 209 -9.24 -17.63 2.86
N PHE A 210 -9.70 -16.42 2.51
CA PHE A 210 -9.70 -15.26 3.38
C PHE A 210 -11.10 -14.66 3.53
N ALA A 211 -11.46 -14.28 4.75
CA ALA A 211 -12.67 -13.51 5.04
C ALA A 211 -12.42 -12.01 4.82
N ALA A 212 -11.22 -11.54 5.18
CA ALA A 212 -10.78 -10.17 5.02
C ALA A 212 -9.25 -10.08 5.05
N TYR A 213 -8.71 -8.99 4.49
CA TYR A 213 -7.34 -8.54 4.67
C TYR A 213 -7.31 -7.14 5.31
N LEU A 214 -6.45 -6.95 6.31
CA LEU A 214 -6.22 -5.68 6.98
C LEU A 214 -4.75 -5.28 6.92
N GLU A 215 -4.48 -4.02 6.62
CA GLU A 215 -3.12 -3.46 6.62
C GLU A 215 -3.09 -2.12 7.36
N LEU A 216 -2.27 -2.05 8.41
CA LEU A 216 -1.93 -0.79 9.08
C LEU A 216 -0.65 -0.26 8.46
N HIS A 217 -0.65 1.00 8.08
CA HIS A 217 0.51 1.62 7.46
C HIS A 217 0.66 3.08 7.89
N ILE A 218 1.86 3.63 7.69
CA ILE A 218 2.04 5.08 7.74
C ILE A 218 1.45 5.72 6.48
N GLU A 219 0.96 6.96 6.57
CA GLU A 219 0.35 7.64 5.42
C GLU A 219 1.33 7.85 4.25
N GLN A 220 2.62 8.07 4.58
CA GLN A 220 3.66 8.52 3.64
C GLN A 220 3.36 9.88 2.98
N GLY A 221 2.29 10.55 3.41
CA GLY A 221 1.85 11.86 2.99
C GLY A 221 1.59 12.78 4.19
N PRO A 222 1.40 14.08 3.96
CA PRO A 222 1.29 15.06 5.04
C PRO A 222 -0.15 15.30 5.51
N VAL A 223 -1.17 14.64 4.96
CA VAL A 223 -2.58 15.02 5.13
C VAL A 223 -3.04 14.83 6.56
N LEU A 224 -2.78 13.68 7.18
CA LEU A 224 -3.16 13.41 8.57
C LEU A 224 -2.33 14.27 9.54
N HIS A 225 -1.03 14.42 9.29
CA HIS A 225 -0.17 15.28 10.11
C HIS A 225 -0.61 16.75 10.08
N SER A 226 -0.83 17.30 8.88
CA SER A 226 -1.24 18.71 8.70
C SER A 226 -2.66 19.00 9.18
N SER A 227 -3.56 18.02 9.13
CA SER A 227 -4.93 18.16 9.62
C SER A 227 -5.10 17.86 11.12
N GLY A 228 -4.09 17.25 11.76
CA GLY A 228 -4.17 16.80 13.15
C GLY A 228 -5.08 15.58 13.37
N ILE A 229 -5.55 14.92 12.31
CA ILE A 229 -6.44 13.76 12.39
C ILE A 229 -5.61 12.50 12.62
N PRO A 230 -5.89 11.67 13.64
CA PRO A 230 -5.01 10.58 14.03
C PRO A 230 -5.14 9.31 13.17
N ILE A 231 -6.24 9.14 12.46
CA ILE A 231 -6.53 7.92 11.69
C ILE A 231 -7.00 8.26 10.28
N GLY A 232 -6.31 7.70 9.30
CA GLY A 232 -6.77 7.65 7.93
C GLY A 232 -7.54 6.36 7.66
N LYS A 233 -8.77 6.50 7.19
CA LYS A 233 -9.57 5.41 6.63
C LYS A 233 -9.31 5.38 5.13
N VAL A 234 -8.53 4.41 4.66
CA VAL A 234 -8.10 4.40 3.26
C VAL A 234 -9.26 4.01 2.36
N THR A 235 -9.57 4.87 1.39
CA THR A 235 -10.67 4.65 0.42
C THR A 235 -10.27 3.71 -0.71
N GLY A 236 -9.00 3.74 -1.09
CA GLY A 236 -8.42 2.93 -2.14
C GLY A 236 -6.97 3.32 -2.39
N ILE A 237 -6.28 2.49 -3.18
CA ILE A 237 -4.96 2.79 -3.72
C ILE A 237 -5.15 3.35 -5.12
N THR A 238 -4.55 4.51 -5.37
CA THR A 238 -4.69 5.19 -6.67
C THR A 238 -4.13 4.35 -7.81
N GLY A 239 -4.82 4.37 -8.94
CA GLY A 239 -4.25 3.90 -10.20
C GLY A 239 -3.26 4.91 -10.77
N ARG A 240 -2.61 4.52 -11.86
CA ARG A 240 -1.61 5.35 -12.54
C ARG A 240 -1.66 5.12 -14.03
N ILE A 241 -1.65 6.18 -14.83
CA ILE A 241 -1.29 6.13 -16.26
C ILE A 241 0.05 6.81 -16.42
N ALA A 242 1.02 6.13 -17.02
CA ALA A 242 2.33 6.66 -17.34
C ALA A 242 2.49 6.82 -18.85
N LEU A 243 2.94 8.00 -19.29
CA LEU A 243 3.11 8.40 -20.67
C LEU A 243 4.55 8.89 -20.91
N GLU A 244 5.09 8.58 -22.09
CA GLU A 244 6.26 9.27 -22.63
C GLU A 244 5.80 10.19 -23.77
N ILE A 245 6.15 11.48 -23.66
CA ILE A 245 5.87 12.48 -24.69
C ILE A 245 7.20 12.90 -25.30
N THR A 246 7.40 12.61 -26.59
CA THR A 246 8.59 13.05 -27.33
C THR A 246 8.22 14.16 -28.30
N ILE A 247 8.91 15.29 -28.18
CA ILE A 247 8.82 16.46 -29.03
C ILE A 247 10.06 16.52 -29.92
N ARG A 248 9.86 16.59 -31.25
CA ARG A 248 10.90 16.81 -32.25
C ARG A 248 10.70 18.16 -32.92
N GLY A 249 11.62 19.06 -32.61
CA GLY A 249 11.75 20.37 -33.23
C GLY A 249 12.87 20.36 -34.27
N PHE A 250 13.63 21.46 -34.33
CA PHE A 250 14.78 21.57 -35.21
C PHE A 250 15.92 22.31 -34.50
N ALA A 251 17.03 21.60 -34.28
CA ALA A 251 18.19 22.20 -33.65
C ALA A 251 18.86 23.22 -34.58
N ASN A 252 19.14 24.41 -34.07
CA ASN A 252 19.80 25.46 -34.84
C ASN A 252 20.50 26.47 -33.91
N HIS A 253 21.34 27.33 -34.48
CA HIS A 253 22.12 28.30 -33.71
C HIS A 253 21.21 29.37 -33.06
N ALA A 254 21.35 29.55 -31.75
CA ALA A 254 20.47 30.39 -30.95
C ALA A 254 20.59 31.89 -31.26
N GLY A 255 21.76 32.37 -31.70
CA GLY A 255 21.98 33.79 -32.00
C GLY A 255 21.55 34.21 -33.40
N THR A 256 21.52 33.30 -34.36
CA THR A 256 21.34 33.62 -35.79
C THR A 256 19.99 33.18 -36.34
N THR A 257 19.28 32.28 -35.65
CA THR A 257 17.94 31.85 -36.05
C THR A 257 16.89 32.85 -35.54
N PRO A 258 16.16 33.56 -36.42
CA PRO A 258 15.09 34.47 -36.01
C PRO A 258 13.98 33.74 -35.27
N MET A 259 13.32 34.41 -34.32
CA MET A 259 12.28 33.79 -33.47
C MET A 259 11.13 33.17 -34.29
N SER A 260 10.70 33.82 -35.37
CA SER A 260 9.63 33.35 -36.26
C SER A 260 9.96 32.05 -37.02
N GLY A 261 11.24 31.69 -37.13
CA GLY A 261 11.70 30.50 -37.83
C GLY A 261 11.99 29.30 -36.91
N ARG A 262 11.84 29.46 -35.60
CA ARG A 262 12.20 28.41 -34.63
C ARG A 262 11.16 27.31 -34.57
N ARG A 263 11.63 26.10 -34.33
CA ARG A 263 10.85 24.91 -33.95
C ARG A 263 11.49 24.37 -32.67
N ASP A 264 11.25 25.08 -31.58
CA ASP A 264 11.95 24.88 -30.32
C ASP A 264 11.27 23.78 -29.49
N ALA A 265 11.92 22.62 -29.38
CA ALA A 265 11.35 21.49 -28.67
C ALA A 265 11.24 21.72 -27.16
N LEU A 266 12.15 22.50 -26.56
CA LEU A 266 12.13 22.79 -25.13
C LEU A 266 11.01 23.77 -24.78
N LEU A 267 10.78 24.78 -25.63
CA LEU A 267 9.65 25.69 -25.42
C LEU A 267 8.30 24.96 -25.47
N SER A 268 8.12 24.05 -26.44
CA SER A 268 6.92 23.21 -26.51
C SER A 268 6.81 22.28 -25.30
N ALA A 269 7.92 21.69 -24.84
CA ALA A 269 7.94 20.88 -23.63
C ALA A 269 7.52 21.67 -22.38
N ALA A 270 7.99 22.91 -22.21
CA ALA A 270 7.62 23.77 -21.08
C ALA A 270 6.11 24.04 -21.02
N LYS A 271 5.47 24.28 -22.17
CA LYS A 271 4.01 24.45 -22.24
C LYS A 271 3.25 23.17 -21.93
N ILE A 272 3.76 22.02 -22.36
CA ILE A 272 3.17 20.72 -22.03
C ILE A 272 3.30 20.42 -20.53
N ILE A 273 4.43 20.77 -19.90
CA ILE A 273 4.62 20.67 -18.45
C ILE A 273 3.57 21.52 -17.72
N GLN A 274 3.38 22.77 -18.14
CA GLN A 274 2.35 23.64 -17.58
C GLN A 274 0.94 23.05 -17.76
N ALA A 275 0.64 22.51 -18.95
CA ALA A 275 -0.62 21.86 -19.23
C ALA A 275 -0.91 20.67 -18.31
N VAL A 276 0.09 19.81 -18.04
CA VAL A 276 -0.06 18.69 -17.09
C VAL A 276 -0.45 19.19 -15.70
N ASN A 277 0.18 20.27 -15.22
CA ASN A 277 -0.18 20.87 -13.94
C ASN A 277 -1.62 21.40 -13.98
N THR A 278 -1.97 22.21 -14.99
CA THR A 278 -3.32 22.79 -15.14
C THR A 278 -4.42 21.72 -15.22
N ILE A 279 -4.17 20.57 -15.85
CA ILE A 279 -5.12 19.44 -15.90
C ILE A 279 -5.50 18.96 -14.48
N ALA A 280 -4.53 18.92 -13.56
CA ALA A 280 -4.75 18.44 -12.20
C ALA A 280 -5.20 19.56 -11.23
N THR A 281 -4.75 20.81 -11.44
CA THR A 281 -5.06 21.92 -10.53
C THR A 281 -6.29 22.71 -10.94
N ASP A 282 -6.31 23.26 -12.14
CA ASP A 282 -7.32 24.25 -12.54
C ASP A 282 -8.52 23.58 -13.20
N GLU A 283 -8.27 22.49 -13.94
CA GLU A 283 -9.31 21.67 -14.57
C GLU A 283 -9.81 20.55 -13.65
N GLU A 284 -9.06 20.22 -12.60
CA GLU A 284 -9.36 19.16 -11.61
C GLU A 284 -9.81 17.83 -12.24
N ILE A 285 -9.27 17.49 -13.43
CA ILE A 285 -9.69 16.29 -14.19
C ILE A 285 -9.26 15.00 -13.49
N CYS A 286 -8.11 15.03 -12.84
CA CYS A 286 -7.55 13.92 -12.08
C CYS A 286 -6.92 14.44 -10.79
N ARG A 287 -6.82 13.57 -9.78
CA ARG A 287 -6.26 13.91 -8.47
C ARG A 287 -4.83 14.44 -8.53
N VAL A 288 -3.95 13.82 -9.32
CA VAL A 288 -2.53 14.22 -9.46
C VAL A 288 -2.07 14.10 -10.91
N GLY A 289 -1.37 15.12 -11.40
CA GLY A 289 -0.63 15.11 -12.65
C GLY A 289 0.82 15.54 -12.42
N THR A 290 1.79 14.82 -12.96
CA THR A 290 3.20 15.12 -12.70
C THR A 290 4.07 14.85 -13.93
N VAL A 291 5.00 15.78 -14.21
CA VAL A 291 6.12 15.54 -15.12
C VAL A 291 7.38 15.31 -14.30
N GLY A 292 7.79 14.06 -14.15
CA GLY A 292 8.91 13.70 -13.27
C GLY A 292 10.28 13.73 -13.95
N ILE A 293 10.33 13.60 -15.27
CA ILE A 293 11.58 13.56 -16.04
C ILE A 293 11.43 14.42 -17.30
N ALA A 294 12.43 15.27 -17.57
CA ALA A 294 12.60 15.97 -18.83
C ALA A 294 14.02 15.76 -19.35
N ARG A 295 14.16 15.21 -20.57
CA ARG A 295 15.45 15.02 -21.25
C ARG A 295 15.50 15.90 -22.49
N ILE A 296 16.50 16.78 -22.56
CA ILE A 296 16.64 17.80 -23.61
C ILE A 296 17.90 17.53 -24.43
N SER A 297 17.81 17.67 -25.74
CA SER A 297 18.93 17.46 -26.67
C SER A 297 19.02 18.58 -27.72
N PRO A 298 20.22 19.10 -28.04
CA PRO A 298 21.55 18.58 -27.62
C PRO A 298 22.02 19.01 -26.23
N GLY A 299 21.34 19.96 -25.56
CA GLY A 299 21.71 20.40 -24.21
C GLY A 299 22.86 21.41 -24.18
N ALA A 300 22.94 22.29 -25.18
CA ALA A 300 23.90 23.40 -25.24
C ALA A 300 23.15 24.75 -25.14
N ASP A 301 23.75 25.71 -24.45
CA ASP A 301 23.18 27.04 -24.18
C ASP A 301 22.97 27.89 -25.46
N ASN A 302 23.85 27.72 -26.45
CA ASN A 302 23.82 28.44 -27.71
C ASN A 302 23.09 27.69 -28.85
N VAL A 303 22.34 26.64 -28.54
CA VAL A 303 21.59 25.83 -29.52
C VAL A 303 20.11 25.76 -29.14
N ILE A 304 19.24 26.07 -30.10
CA ILE A 304 17.80 25.81 -29.99
C ILE A 304 17.60 24.30 -29.85
N PRO A 305 16.93 23.78 -28.81
CA PRO A 305 16.75 22.34 -28.66
C PRO A 305 15.92 21.72 -29.79
N GLY A 306 16.49 20.69 -30.42
CA GLY A 306 15.83 19.93 -31.48
C GLY A 306 14.99 18.77 -30.98
N ARG A 307 15.17 18.34 -29.73
CA ARG A 307 14.38 17.26 -29.12
C ARG A 307 14.19 17.47 -27.62
N ALA A 308 12.99 17.15 -27.15
CA ALA A 308 12.67 17.01 -25.74
C ALA A 308 11.85 15.72 -25.53
N THR A 309 12.11 15.01 -24.44
CA THR A 309 11.31 13.84 -24.03
C THR A 309 10.88 14.02 -22.59
N LEU A 310 9.59 13.86 -22.31
CA LEU A 310 8.96 14.03 -21.01
C LEU A 310 8.37 12.70 -20.52
N SER A 311 8.54 12.40 -19.23
CA SER A 311 7.79 11.35 -18.54
C SER A 311 6.65 12.00 -17.77
N VAL A 312 5.41 11.71 -18.16
CA VAL A 312 4.19 12.24 -17.57
C VAL A 312 3.42 11.14 -16.88
N GLU A 313 2.86 11.41 -15.70
CA GLU A 313 1.89 10.51 -15.08
C GLU A 313 0.66 11.23 -14.56
N PHE A 314 -0.47 10.51 -14.58
CA PHE A 314 -1.72 10.89 -13.95
C PHE A 314 -2.15 9.80 -12.97
N ARG A 315 -2.64 10.19 -11.79
CA ARG A 315 -3.14 9.27 -10.77
C ARG A 315 -4.52 9.67 -10.30
N ASP A 316 -5.33 8.67 -10.01
CA ASP A 316 -6.67 8.85 -9.45
C ASP A 316 -7.19 7.55 -8.79
N GLU A 317 -8.22 7.67 -7.95
CA GLU A 317 -8.94 6.54 -7.36
C GLU A 317 -9.89 5.87 -8.37
N ASN A 318 -10.18 6.54 -9.48
CA ASN A 318 -11.00 6.01 -10.55
C ASN A 318 -10.26 6.03 -11.90
N ILE A 319 -10.44 4.97 -12.69
CA ILE A 319 -9.82 4.85 -14.01
C ILE A 319 -10.25 5.96 -14.98
N LYS A 320 -11.49 6.44 -14.86
CA LYS A 320 -12.07 7.41 -15.80
C LYS A 320 -11.35 8.77 -15.76
N PRO A 321 -11.18 9.44 -14.61
CA PRO A 321 -10.33 10.64 -14.48
C PRO A 321 -8.96 10.53 -15.15
N MET A 322 -8.26 9.40 -14.97
CA MET A 322 -6.94 9.21 -15.58
C MET A 322 -7.02 9.12 -17.11
N LEU A 323 -8.01 8.41 -17.65
CA LEU A 323 -8.24 8.32 -19.09
C LEU A 323 -8.65 9.67 -19.68
N ASP A 324 -9.47 10.44 -18.96
CA ASP A 324 -9.87 11.79 -19.37
C ASP A 324 -8.65 12.73 -19.38
N ALA A 325 -7.77 12.65 -18.39
CA ALA A 325 -6.51 13.40 -18.34
C ALA A 325 -5.57 13.04 -19.50
N GLU A 326 -5.46 11.75 -19.84
CA GLU A 326 -4.69 11.28 -21.01
C GLU A 326 -5.27 11.82 -22.33
N ILE A 327 -6.60 11.80 -22.49
CA ILE A 327 -7.28 12.38 -23.65
C ILE A 327 -7.00 13.88 -23.72
N ARG A 328 -7.11 14.59 -22.58
CA ARG A 328 -6.91 16.03 -22.49
C ARG A 328 -5.48 16.44 -22.84
N ILE A 329 -4.47 15.77 -22.29
CA ILE A 329 -3.07 16.08 -22.63
C ILE A 329 -2.77 15.76 -24.10
N THR A 330 -3.38 14.72 -24.65
CA THR A 330 -3.25 14.37 -26.07
C THR A 330 -3.76 15.50 -26.97
N GLN A 331 -4.92 16.07 -26.64
CA GLN A 331 -5.46 17.22 -27.37
C GLN A 331 -4.55 18.45 -27.27
N LEU A 332 -4.04 18.76 -26.09
CA LEU A 332 -3.14 19.90 -25.87
C LEU A 332 -1.81 19.72 -26.62
N CYS A 333 -1.25 18.51 -26.66
CA CYS A 333 -0.08 18.19 -27.46
C CYS A 333 -0.34 18.39 -28.97
N GLN A 334 -1.50 17.98 -29.48
CA GLN A 334 -1.86 18.19 -30.89
C GLN A 334 -1.99 19.68 -31.24
N GLN A 335 -2.53 20.48 -30.32
CA GLN A 335 -2.61 21.93 -30.49
C GLN A 335 -1.21 22.56 -30.52
N GLU A 336 -0.35 22.22 -29.57
CA GLU A 336 1.02 22.73 -29.49
C GLU A 336 1.86 22.33 -30.71
N ALA A 337 1.72 21.09 -31.20
CA ALA A 337 2.40 20.63 -32.41
C ALA A 337 2.09 21.53 -33.61
N ARG A 338 0.82 21.92 -33.78
CA ARG A 338 0.38 22.82 -34.87
C ARG A 338 0.89 24.25 -34.68
N MET A 339 0.75 24.80 -33.48
CA MET A 339 1.14 26.19 -33.19
C MET A 339 2.65 26.41 -33.33
N SER A 340 3.44 25.49 -32.80
CA SER A 340 4.91 25.61 -32.74
C SER A 340 5.62 24.90 -33.91
N LYS A 341 4.86 24.27 -34.82
CA LYS A 341 5.38 23.55 -36.00
C LYS A 341 6.43 22.50 -35.63
N VAL A 342 6.19 21.79 -34.53
CA VAL A 342 7.00 20.67 -34.04
C VAL A 342 6.22 19.36 -34.23
N GLU A 343 6.92 18.24 -34.26
CA GLU A 343 6.30 16.92 -34.19
C GLU A 343 6.22 16.49 -32.73
N ILE A 344 5.08 15.96 -32.30
CA ILE A 344 4.88 15.43 -30.94
C ILE A 344 4.28 14.03 -31.03
N THR A 345 4.93 13.07 -30.39
CA THR A 345 4.46 11.68 -30.26
C THR A 345 4.24 11.36 -28.80
N ILE A 346 3.14 10.66 -28.50
CA ILE A 346 2.79 10.21 -27.15
C ILE A 346 2.77 8.68 -27.16
N SER A 347 3.38 8.05 -26.16
CA SER A 347 3.36 6.60 -25.97
C SER A 347 2.90 6.29 -24.55
N ARG A 348 1.90 5.42 -24.39
CA ARG A 348 1.53 4.90 -23.07
C ARG A 348 2.55 3.85 -22.65
N ILE A 349 3.25 4.13 -21.56
CA ILE A 349 4.28 3.27 -21.00
C ILE A 349 3.66 2.22 -20.07
N GLY A 350 2.62 2.59 -19.33
CA GLY A 350 1.95 1.66 -18.43
C GLY A 350 0.62 2.18 -17.92
N ILE A 351 -0.19 1.24 -17.43
CA ILE A 351 -1.45 1.51 -16.75
C ILE A 351 -1.59 0.58 -15.55
N THR A 352 -1.80 1.17 -14.38
CA THR A 352 -2.13 0.46 -13.15
C THR A 352 -3.56 0.82 -12.78
N LYS A 353 -4.40 -0.19 -12.56
CA LYS A 353 -5.79 0.04 -12.15
C LYS A 353 -5.84 0.50 -10.69
N PRO A 354 -6.77 1.41 -10.33
CA PRO A 354 -7.04 1.70 -8.92
C PRO A 354 -7.57 0.46 -8.20
N SER A 355 -7.24 0.36 -6.91
CA SER A 355 -7.70 -0.73 -6.04
C SER A 355 -8.53 -0.16 -4.90
N PRO A 356 -9.88 -0.13 -5.03
CA PRO A 356 -10.75 0.37 -3.97
C PRO A 356 -10.71 -0.56 -2.75
N MET A 357 -10.70 0.04 -1.55
CA MET A 357 -10.86 -0.72 -0.32
C MET A 357 -12.34 -1.06 -0.08
N ASP A 358 -12.60 -2.18 0.60
CA ASP A 358 -13.95 -2.64 0.86
C ASP A 358 -14.73 -1.65 1.75
N SER A 359 -15.91 -1.25 1.28
CA SER A 359 -16.72 -0.22 1.96
C SER A 359 -17.27 -0.66 3.31
N ASN A 360 -17.43 -1.97 3.55
CA ASN A 360 -17.86 -2.48 4.85
C ASN A 360 -16.70 -2.46 5.84
N ILE A 361 -15.50 -2.87 5.41
CA ILE A 361 -14.29 -2.78 6.26
C ILE A 361 -13.97 -1.31 6.58
N GLN A 362 -14.11 -0.39 5.62
CA GLN A 362 -13.98 1.05 5.87
C GLN A 362 -14.94 1.52 6.99
N LYS A 363 -16.20 1.08 7.00
CA LYS A 363 -17.15 1.41 8.09
C LYS A 363 -16.71 0.82 9.42
N ILE A 364 -16.22 -0.42 9.44
CA ILE A 364 -15.73 -1.06 10.66
C ILE A 364 -14.51 -0.32 11.22
N ILE A 365 -13.60 0.17 10.37
CA ILE A 365 -12.47 1.02 10.78
C ILE A 365 -12.98 2.32 11.42
N ASP A 366 -13.97 2.95 10.80
CA ASP A 366 -14.62 4.17 11.30
C ASP A 366 -15.22 3.96 12.69
N GLU A 367 -16.01 2.91 12.86
CA GLU A 367 -16.63 2.52 14.12
C GLU A 367 -15.57 2.18 15.19
N ALA A 368 -14.51 1.46 14.80
CA ALA A 368 -13.41 1.11 15.68
C ALA A 368 -12.66 2.33 16.22
N ALA A 369 -12.46 3.35 15.39
CA ALA A 369 -11.85 4.63 15.79
C ALA A 369 -12.81 5.47 16.65
N HIS A 370 -14.09 5.58 16.25
CA HIS A 370 -15.11 6.33 16.99
C HIS A 370 -15.33 5.78 18.40
N ASN A 371 -15.33 4.45 18.58
CA ASN A 371 -15.43 3.81 19.89
C ASN A 371 -14.25 4.15 20.82
N GLN A 372 -13.15 4.63 20.25
CA GLN A 372 -11.96 5.10 20.97
C GLN A 372 -11.90 6.63 21.06
N GLN A 373 -12.97 7.33 20.68
CA GLN A 373 -13.06 8.80 20.65
C GLN A 373 -12.02 9.44 19.72
N LEU A 374 -11.69 8.76 18.62
CA LEU A 374 -10.76 9.24 17.60
C LEU A 374 -11.53 9.73 16.38
N GLU A 375 -11.06 10.85 15.81
CA GLU A 375 -11.50 11.30 14.50
C GLU A 375 -10.84 10.48 13.39
N THR A 376 -11.57 10.31 12.29
CA THR A 376 -11.08 9.66 11.07
C THR A 376 -11.14 10.61 9.88
N ARG A 377 -10.28 10.37 8.90
CA ARG A 377 -10.33 11.02 7.59
C ARG A 377 -10.37 9.97 6.49
N SER A 378 -11.31 10.09 5.56
CA SER A 378 -11.25 9.33 4.30
C SER A 378 -10.20 9.95 3.37
N LEU A 379 -9.27 9.13 2.88
CA LEU A 379 -8.25 9.52 1.92
C LEU A 379 -7.73 8.29 1.15
N PRO A 380 -7.29 8.42 -0.11
CA PRO A 380 -6.61 7.33 -0.77
C PRO A 380 -5.14 7.24 -0.40
N SER A 381 -4.54 6.09 -0.68
CA SER A 381 -3.10 5.98 -0.80
C SER A 381 -2.61 6.39 -2.19
N GLY A 382 -1.62 7.27 -2.22
CA GLY A 382 -0.87 7.61 -3.43
C GLY A 382 0.23 6.59 -3.77
N ALA A 383 0.64 5.77 -2.80
CA ALA A 383 1.66 4.74 -2.91
C ALA A 383 1.03 3.36 -3.14
N GLY A 384 1.82 2.44 -3.70
CA GLY A 384 1.44 1.03 -3.76
C GLY A 384 1.57 0.39 -2.37
N HIS A 385 0.78 -0.64 -2.11
CA HIS A 385 0.87 -1.47 -0.90
C HIS A 385 0.40 -2.88 -1.24
N ASP A 386 0.73 -3.87 -0.42
CA ASP A 386 0.27 -5.25 -0.60
C ASP A 386 -1.27 -5.38 -0.63
N ALA A 387 -1.98 -4.51 0.10
CA ALA A 387 -3.44 -4.34 0.00
C ALA A 387 -3.94 -4.15 -1.44
N GLN A 388 -3.12 -3.60 -2.34
CA GLN A 388 -3.46 -3.43 -3.75
C GLN A 388 -3.72 -4.77 -4.40
N SER A 389 -2.82 -5.72 -4.19
CA SER A 389 -2.93 -7.11 -4.66
C SER A 389 -4.04 -7.84 -3.92
N MET A 390 -4.06 -7.77 -2.59
CA MET A 390 -5.02 -8.50 -1.76
C MET A 390 -6.48 -8.11 -2.05
N SER A 391 -6.73 -6.85 -2.42
CA SER A 391 -8.08 -6.38 -2.79
C SER A 391 -8.67 -7.07 -4.02
N THR A 392 -7.86 -7.72 -4.87
CA THR A 392 -8.37 -8.51 -5.99
C THR A 392 -8.84 -9.90 -5.57
N LEU A 393 -8.46 -10.35 -4.38
CA LEU A 393 -8.73 -11.69 -3.86
C LEU A 393 -9.82 -11.70 -2.79
N THR A 394 -9.77 -10.75 -1.84
CA THR A 394 -10.61 -10.72 -0.65
C THR A 394 -11.01 -9.28 -0.28
N PRO A 395 -12.13 -9.06 0.42
CA PRO A 395 -12.42 -7.77 1.04
C PRO A 395 -11.21 -7.26 1.83
N SER A 396 -10.72 -6.07 1.49
CA SER A 396 -9.48 -5.51 2.03
C SER A 396 -9.71 -4.12 2.57
N GLY A 397 -9.02 -3.75 3.65
CA GLY A 397 -9.04 -2.38 4.16
C GLY A 397 -7.70 -1.97 4.76
N MET A 398 -7.39 -0.68 4.65
CA MET A 398 -6.19 -0.13 5.25
C MET A 398 -6.48 0.98 6.26
N ILE A 399 -5.63 1.06 7.26
CA ILE A 399 -5.62 2.07 8.30
C ILE A 399 -4.32 2.86 8.16
N PHE A 400 -4.40 4.17 8.04
CA PHE A 400 -3.24 5.06 8.03
C PHE A 400 -3.04 5.75 9.37
N VAL A 401 -1.77 5.91 9.76
CA VAL A 401 -1.34 6.81 10.84
C VAL A 401 -0.52 7.97 10.26
N PRO A 402 -0.47 9.14 10.93
CA PRO A 402 0.30 10.28 10.46
C PRO A 402 1.79 9.99 10.24
N SER A 403 2.33 10.51 9.14
CA SER A 403 3.77 10.68 8.91
C SER A 403 4.14 12.15 9.14
N ILE A 404 5.12 12.44 10.00
CA ILE A 404 5.55 13.83 10.24
C ILE A 404 6.05 14.43 8.92
N ASP A 405 5.48 15.58 8.58
CA ASP A 405 5.67 16.34 7.33
C ASP A 405 5.46 15.53 6.04
N GLY A 406 4.82 14.36 6.13
CA GLY A 406 4.67 13.44 5.01
C GLY A 406 5.99 12.86 4.48
N ILE A 407 7.03 12.82 5.32
CA ILE A 407 8.33 12.26 4.93
C ILE A 407 8.28 10.73 5.02
N SER A 408 8.64 10.05 3.93
CA SER A 408 8.84 8.61 3.86
C SER A 408 9.92 8.27 2.82
N HIS A 409 10.32 7.00 2.70
CA HIS A 409 11.45 6.54 1.87
C HIS A 409 12.73 7.35 2.17
N SER A 410 12.92 7.68 3.45
CA SER A 410 13.93 8.62 3.92
C SER A 410 14.35 8.28 5.34
N PRO A 411 15.61 8.55 5.73
CA PRO A 411 16.06 8.34 7.12
C PRO A 411 15.32 9.24 8.12
N ASN A 412 14.72 10.32 7.63
CA ASN A 412 13.96 11.28 8.43
C ASN A 412 12.48 10.89 8.57
N GLU A 413 12.05 9.74 8.00
CA GLU A 413 10.71 9.22 8.20
C GLU A 413 10.43 9.03 9.70
N TYR A 414 9.28 9.56 10.13
CA TYR A 414 8.89 9.44 11.51
C TYR A 414 7.37 9.45 11.69
N SER A 415 6.88 8.44 12.41
CA SER A 415 5.57 8.45 13.06
C SER A 415 5.78 8.37 14.56
N SER A 416 5.01 9.17 15.32
CA SER A 416 5.16 9.21 16.77
C SER A 416 4.76 7.87 17.40
N PRO A 417 5.40 7.49 18.53
CA PRO A 417 4.99 6.31 19.30
C PRO A 417 3.50 6.28 19.60
N GLU A 418 2.91 7.43 19.89
CA GLU A 418 1.49 7.61 20.17
C GLU A 418 0.64 7.30 18.94
N SER A 419 1.00 7.81 17.76
CA SER A 419 0.29 7.53 16.51
C SER A 419 0.37 6.05 16.14
N CYS A 420 1.54 5.41 16.27
CA CYS A 420 1.69 3.98 16.04
C CYS A 420 0.79 3.16 16.98
N ALA A 421 0.73 3.53 18.27
CA ALA A 421 -0.11 2.85 19.25
C ALA A 421 -1.60 3.06 18.99
N ILE A 422 -2.01 4.26 18.57
CA ILE A 422 -3.39 4.57 18.18
C ILE A 422 -3.80 3.70 16.98
N GLY A 423 -2.98 3.66 15.92
CA GLY A 423 -3.23 2.82 14.75
C GLY A 423 -3.36 1.33 15.09
N ALA A 424 -2.48 0.80 15.93
CA ALA A 424 -2.53 -0.59 16.37
C ALA A 424 -3.77 -0.91 17.22
N ASN A 425 -4.26 0.03 18.05
CA ASN A 425 -5.51 -0.16 18.78
C ASN A 425 -6.73 -0.16 17.84
N VAL A 426 -6.75 0.69 16.81
CA VAL A 426 -7.80 0.65 15.78
C VAL A 426 -7.74 -0.67 15.03
N LEU A 427 -6.56 -1.12 14.62
CA LEU A 427 -6.37 -2.43 13.97
C LEU A 427 -6.92 -3.58 14.82
N LEU A 428 -6.61 -3.62 16.11
CA LEU A 428 -7.12 -4.65 17.03
C LEU A 428 -8.66 -4.63 17.12
N SER A 429 -9.26 -3.45 17.26
CA SER A 429 -10.71 -3.29 17.36
C SER A 429 -11.42 -3.65 16.04
N THR A 430 -10.85 -3.26 14.90
CA THR A 430 -11.33 -3.63 13.56
C THR A 430 -11.26 -5.15 13.38
N LEU A 431 -10.12 -5.77 13.70
CA LEU A 431 -9.92 -7.22 13.63
C LEU A 431 -10.98 -7.99 14.44
N LEU A 432 -11.16 -7.63 15.71
CA LEU A 432 -12.12 -8.31 16.59
C LEU A 432 -13.58 -8.09 16.15
N THR A 433 -13.86 -6.99 15.45
CA THR A 433 -15.18 -6.73 14.89
C THR A 433 -15.42 -7.57 13.63
N ILE A 434 -14.45 -7.63 12.71
CA ILE A 434 -14.50 -8.51 11.53
C ILE A 434 -14.65 -9.97 11.97
N ASP A 435 -13.86 -10.42 12.95
CA ASP A 435 -13.93 -11.78 13.46
C ASP A 435 -15.33 -12.14 13.95
N ARG A 436 -16.17 -11.19 14.36
CA ARG A 436 -17.55 -11.42 14.82
C ARG A 436 -18.61 -11.31 13.72
N GLN A 437 -18.34 -10.53 12.67
CA GLN A 437 -19.32 -10.20 11.65
C GLN A 437 -19.25 -11.09 10.41
N PHE A 438 -18.03 -11.52 10.05
CA PHE A 438 -17.78 -12.30 8.84
C PHE A 438 -18.04 -13.79 9.06
#